data_AF-A0A9E2EDD2-F1
#
_entry.id   AF-A0A9E2EDD2-F1
#
_cell.length_a   1.000
_cell.length_b   1.000
_cell.length_c   1.000
_cell.angle_alpha   90.00
_cell.angle_beta   90.00
_cell.angle_gamma   90.00
#
_symmetry.space_group_name_H-M   'P 1'
#
loop_
_entity.id
_entity.type
_entity.pdbx_description
1 polymer ?
#
loop_
_entity_poly.entity_id
_entity_poly.type
_entity_poly.pdbx_seq_one_letter_code
_entity_poly.pdbx_strand_id
1 'polypeptide(L)'
;MRPREHILKAERLEASLKKLDPADDFEMVIELCVLAATHLFNAALHVEGVTHGHSDQSHTVRPPMEYHRKSPSDAISKGMDALSNLEKLRPVYVRGGEPFEQEVADSCLQNFATAKQIF
;
A
#
# COMPACT_ATOMS: atom_id res chain seq x y z
N MET A 1 -6.78 -13.22 -1.41
CA MET A 1 -6.49 -13.94 -0.14
C MET A 1 -7.70 -13.77 0.79
N ARG A 2 -7.72 -14.33 2.00
CA ARG A 2 -8.71 -13.96 3.04
C ARG A 2 -8.24 -12.71 3.80
N PRO A 3 -9.14 -11.88 4.39
CA PRO A 3 -8.75 -10.66 5.12
C PRO A 3 -7.63 -10.89 6.14
N ARG A 4 -7.75 -11.94 6.96
CA ARG A 4 -6.72 -12.29 7.96
C ARG A 4 -5.36 -12.63 7.34
N GLU A 5 -5.34 -13.25 6.17
CA GLU A 5 -4.09 -13.60 5.49
C GLU A 5 -3.39 -12.36 4.94
N HIS A 6 -4.16 -11.38 4.45
CA HIS A 6 -3.64 -10.07 4.07
C HIS A 6 -3.00 -9.35 5.26
N ILE A 7 -3.70 -9.28 6.39
CA ILE A 7 -3.19 -8.65 7.61
C ILE A 7 -1.87 -9.30 8.06
N LEU A 8 -1.85 -10.63 8.18
CA LEU A 8 -0.63 -11.36 8.55
C LEU A 8 0.53 -11.16 7.56
N LYS A 9 0.23 -10.97 6.27
CA LYS A 9 1.25 -10.69 5.25
C LYS A 9 1.77 -9.27 5.40
N ALA A 10 0.91 -8.28 5.62
CA ALA A 10 1.29 -6.90 5.90
C ALA A 10 2.17 -6.80 7.15
N GLU A 11 1.79 -7.45 8.25
CA GLU A 11 2.58 -7.48 9.50
C GLU A 11 4.00 -8.02 9.29
N ARG A 12 4.14 -9.09 8.48
CA ARG A 12 5.46 -9.63 8.13
C ARG A 12 6.29 -8.67 7.28
N LEU A 13 5.65 -7.97 6.34
CA LEU A 13 6.32 -6.96 5.51
C LEU A 13 6.78 -5.78 6.38
N GLU A 14 5.94 -5.33 7.32
CA GLU A 14 6.30 -4.30 8.29
C GLU A 14 7.45 -4.73 9.21
N ALA A 15 7.48 -5.99 9.64
CA ALA A 15 8.58 -6.53 10.42
C ALA A 15 9.90 -6.57 9.61
N SER A 16 9.83 -6.80 8.30
CA SER A 16 10.99 -6.70 7.41
C SER A 16 11.42 -5.25 7.18
N LEU A 17 10.46 -4.33 7.01
CA LEU A 17 10.72 -2.90 6.82
C LEU A 17 11.57 -2.32 7.95
N LYS A 18 11.33 -2.74 9.20
CA LYS A 18 12.11 -2.31 10.38
C LYS A 18 13.59 -2.70 10.37
N LYS A 19 14.01 -3.55 9.42
CA LYS A 19 15.40 -4.01 9.30
C LYS A 19 16.18 -3.26 8.23
N LEU A 20 15.50 -2.43 7.45
CA LEU A 20 16.10 -1.67 6.36
C LEU A 20 16.60 -0.32 6.87
N ASP A 21 17.69 0.16 6.29
CA ASP A 21 18.11 1.54 6.43
C ASP A 21 17.38 2.39 5.38
N PRO A 22 16.55 3.37 5.77
CA PRO A 22 15.83 4.18 4.78
C PRO A 22 16.72 4.99 3.84
N ALA A 23 17.97 5.29 4.20
CA ALA A 23 18.89 6.02 3.35
C ALA A 23 19.57 5.11 2.31
N ASP A 24 19.95 3.89 2.71
CA ASP A 24 20.70 2.97 1.85
C ASP A 24 19.81 1.94 1.13
N ASP A 25 18.64 1.60 1.69
CA ASP A 25 17.72 0.57 1.17
C ASP A 25 16.40 1.17 0.66
N PHE A 26 16.44 2.41 0.14
CA PHE A 26 15.23 3.18 -0.14
C PHE A 26 14.28 2.51 -1.16
N GLU A 27 14.80 1.82 -2.18
CA GLU A 27 13.95 1.11 -3.13
C GLU A 27 13.14 0.01 -2.43
N MET A 28 13.79 -0.69 -1.49
CA MET A 28 13.18 -1.76 -0.70
C MET A 28 12.18 -1.20 0.31
N VAL A 29 12.47 -0.04 0.92
CA VAL A 29 11.52 0.68 1.78
C VAL A 29 10.24 1.02 1.02
N ILE A 30 10.36 1.63 -0.17
CA ILE A 30 9.21 1.99 -1.00
C ILE A 30 8.40 0.73 -1.40
N GLU A 31 9.07 -0.32 -1.89
CA GLU A 31 8.38 -1.55 -2.31
C GLU A 31 7.68 -2.25 -1.15
N LEU A 32 8.30 -2.33 0.04
CA LEU A 32 7.65 -2.94 1.21
C LEU A 32 6.46 -2.12 1.71
N CYS A 33 6.56 -0.79 1.73
CA CYS A 33 5.45 0.10 2.08
C CYS A 33 4.26 -0.09 1.13
N VAL A 34 4.51 -0.11 -0.18
CA VAL A 34 3.47 -0.33 -1.20
C VAL A 34 2.83 -1.71 -1.03
N LEU A 35 3.62 -2.78 -0.93
CA LEU A 35 3.10 -4.14 -0.78
C LEU A 35 2.28 -4.30 0.50
N ALA A 36 2.77 -3.79 1.64
CA ALA A 36 2.07 -3.87 2.91
C ALA A 36 0.75 -3.09 2.86
N ALA A 37 0.77 -1.84 2.35
CA ALA A 37 -0.42 -1.02 2.20
C ALA A 37 -1.44 -1.65 1.25
N THR A 38 -1.02 -2.27 0.15
CA THR A 38 -1.93 -3.00 -0.75
C THR A 38 -2.58 -4.21 -0.07
N HIS A 39 -1.83 -4.95 0.77
CA HIS A 39 -2.43 -6.04 1.53
C HIS A 39 -3.51 -5.52 2.49
N LEU A 40 -3.21 -4.47 3.25
CA LEU A 40 -4.19 -3.84 4.14
C LEU A 40 -5.40 -3.34 3.34
N PHE A 41 -5.20 -2.59 2.27
CA PHE A 41 -6.28 -2.11 1.40
C PHE A 41 -7.20 -3.25 0.92
N ASN A 42 -6.63 -4.36 0.45
CA ASN A 42 -7.40 -5.54 0.05
C ASN A 42 -8.19 -6.17 1.22
N ALA A 43 -7.59 -6.26 2.40
CA ALA A 43 -8.30 -6.71 3.59
C ALA A 43 -9.51 -5.82 3.90
N ALA A 44 -9.37 -4.50 3.81
CA ALA A 44 -10.44 -3.54 4.08
C ALA A 44 -11.58 -3.68 3.06
N LEU A 45 -11.23 -3.76 1.77
CA LEU A 45 -12.21 -3.97 0.69
C LEU A 45 -13.01 -5.25 0.89
N HIS A 46 -12.34 -6.34 1.32
CA HIS A 46 -13.01 -7.61 1.60
C HIS A 46 -13.91 -7.53 2.82
N VAL A 47 -13.45 -6.93 3.91
CA VAL A 47 -14.25 -6.77 5.15
C VAL A 47 -15.49 -5.93 4.89
N GLU A 48 -15.37 -4.85 4.11
CA GLU A 48 -16.53 -4.05 3.74
C GLU A 48 -17.40 -4.72 2.67
N GLY A 49 -16.94 -5.76 1.99
CA GLY A 49 -17.67 -6.39 0.88
C GLY A 49 -17.74 -5.51 -0.37
N VAL A 50 -16.74 -4.63 -0.56
CA VAL A 50 -16.61 -3.75 -1.73
C VAL A 50 -16.24 -4.56 -2.98
N THR A 51 -15.38 -5.57 -2.87
CA THR A 51 -14.99 -6.41 -4.00
C THR A 51 -15.76 -7.72 -4.08
N HIS A 52 -15.76 -8.34 -5.26
CA HIS A 52 -16.42 -9.63 -5.51
C HIS A 52 -15.59 -10.81 -4.99
N GLY A 53 -16.01 -11.45 -3.88
CA GLY A 53 -15.35 -12.66 -3.38
C GLY A 53 -13.92 -12.40 -2.88
N HIS A 54 -12.96 -13.26 -3.26
CA HIS A 54 -11.52 -13.10 -2.96
C HIS A 54 -10.78 -12.32 -4.05
N SER A 55 -11.46 -11.42 -4.76
CA SER A 55 -10.80 -10.61 -5.78
C SER A 55 -9.95 -9.52 -5.13
N ASP A 56 -8.64 -9.72 -5.23
CA ASP A 56 -7.62 -8.80 -4.73
C ASP A 56 -7.28 -7.79 -5.82
N GLN A 57 -7.07 -6.54 -5.41
CA GLN A 57 -6.55 -5.49 -6.25
C GLN A 57 -5.04 -5.59 -6.37
N SER A 58 -4.55 -5.38 -7.59
CA SER A 58 -3.12 -5.24 -7.87
C SER A 58 -2.65 -3.83 -7.53
N HIS A 59 -1.41 -3.72 -7.07
CA HIS A 59 -0.66 -2.49 -6.75
C HIS A 59 -0.09 -1.77 -7.99
N THR A 60 -0.69 -2.03 -9.16
CA THR A 60 -0.20 -1.55 -10.48
C THR A 60 -1.32 -1.16 -11.43
N VAL A 61 -2.52 -1.71 -11.26
CA VAL A 61 -3.67 -1.47 -12.13
C VAL A 61 -4.88 -1.32 -11.23
N ARG A 62 -5.48 -0.12 -11.24
CA ARG A 62 -6.76 0.09 -10.58
C ARG A 62 -7.85 -0.63 -11.37
N PRO A 63 -8.74 -1.36 -10.70
CA PRO A 63 -9.81 -2.06 -11.36
C PRO A 63 -10.83 -1.05 -11.93
N PRO A 64 -11.57 -1.41 -12.98
CA PRO A 64 -12.74 -0.65 -13.41
C PRO A 64 -13.79 -0.54 -12.29
N MET A 65 -14.64 0.49 -12.34
CA MET A 65 -15.73 0.68 -11.36
C MET A 65 -16.68 -0.52 -11.24
N GLU A 66 -16.83 -1.26 -12.33
CA GLU A 66 -17.63 -2.50 -12.46
C GLU A 66 -17.15 -3.63 -11.52
N TYR A 67 -15.92 -3.53 -11.02
CA TYR A 67 -15.33 -4.50 -10.11
C TYR A 67 -15.82 -4.33 -8.66
N HIS A 68 -16.38 -3.16 -8.34
CA HIS A 68 -16.93 -2.83 -7.03
C HIS A 68 -18.42 -3.20 -6.93
N ARG A 69 -18.79 -3.97 -5.90
CA ARG A 69 -20.18 -4.27 -5.55
C ARG A 69 -20.92 -3.06 -4.98
N LYS A 70 -20.17 -2.18 -4.31
CA LYS A 70 -20.64 -0.94 -3.72
C LYS A 70 -19.49 0.05 -3.60
N SER A 71 -19.81 1.31 -3.37
CA SER A 71 -18.79 2.32 -3.10
C SER A 71 -18.02 2.00 -1.80
N PRO A 72 -16.69 2.21 -1.78
CA PRO A 72 -15.89 2.10 -0.56
C PRO A 72 -16.23 3.21 0.44
N SER A 73 -15.97 2.97 1.73
CA SER A 73 -16.09 4.01 2.76
C SER A 73 -15.10 5.17 2.57
N ASP A 74 -15.36 6.28 3.24
CA ASP A 74 -14.44 7.43 3.27
C ASP A 74 -13.05 7.05 3.82
N ALA A 75 -13.00 6.12 4.78
CA ALA A 75 -11.75 5.63 5.34
C ALA A 75 -10.93 4.87 4.30
N ILE A 76 -11.56 3.93 3.57
CA ILE A 76 -10.93 3.22 2.47
C ILE A 76 -10.48 4.19 1.37
N SER A 77 -11.30 5.20 1.07
CA SER A 77 -10.99 6.20 0.04
C SER A 77 -9.76 7.03 0.40
N LYS A 78 -9.66 7.51 1.65
CA LYS A 78 -8.47 8.23 2.15
C LYS A 78 -7.21 7.38 2.11
N GLY A 79 -7.31 6.11 2.50
CA GLY A 79 -6.17 5.22 2.46
C GLY A 79 -5.77 4.81 1.04
N MET A 80 -6.73 4.76 0.11
CA MET A 80 -6.44 4.60 -1.32
C MET A 80 -5.64 5.79 -1.87
N ASP A 81 -5.95 7.01 -1.46
CA ASP A 81 -5.18 8.20 -1.86
C ASP A 81 -3.74 8.13 -1.33
N ALA A 82 -3.56 7.70 -0.07
CA ALA A 82 -2.23 7.49 0.51
C ALA A 82 -1.44 6.40 -0.24
N LEU A 83 -2.07 5.25 -0.54
CA LEU A 83 -1.47 4.20 -1.36
C LEU A 83 -1.12 4.70 -2.77
N SER A 84 -1.97 5.53 -3.37
CA SER A 84 -1.69 6.14 -4.66
C SER A 84 -0.41 6.99 -4.65
N ASN A 85 -0.16 7.70 -3.55
CA ASN A 85 1.02 8.52 -3.42
C ASN A 85 2.28 7.67 -3.26
N LEU A 86 2.19 6.55 -2.53
CA LEU A 86 3.27 5.55 -2.46
C LEU A 86 3.61 4.97 -3.84
N GLU A 87 2.59 4.59 -4.62
CA GLU A 87 2.79 4.01 -5.96
C GLU A 87 3.52 4.96 -6.91
N LYS A 88 3.28 6.28 -6.80
CA LYS A 88 3.94 7.30 -7.62
C LYS A 88 5.45 7.42 -7.34
N LEU A 89 5.92 6.98 -6.17
CA LEU A 89 7.35 6.97 -5.85
C LEU A 89 8.12 5.90 -6.64
N ARG A 90 7.46 4.79 -6.99
CA ARG A 90 8.14 3.64 -7.62
C ARG A 90 8.78 3.95 -8.97
N PRO A 91 8.10 4.61 -9.94
CA PRO A 91 8.72 4.93 -11.21
C PRO A 91 9.94 5.85 -11.11
N VAL A 92 9.96 6.72 -10.09
CA VAL A 92 11.01 7.73 -9.91
C VAL A 92 12.21 7.15 -9.17
N TYR A 93 11.98 6.48 -8.04
CA TYR A 93 13.04 6.08 -7.12
C TYR A 93 13.36 4.59 -7.19
N VAL A 94 12.38 3.71 -7.43
CA VAL A 94 12.63 2.25 -7.49
C VAL A 94 13.16 1.83 -8.86
N ARG A 95 12.67 2.45 -9.94
CA ARG A 95 13.07 2.09 -11.32
C ARG A 95 14.25 2.92 -11.83
N GLY A 96 14.75 3.85 -11.02
CA GLY A 96 15.79 4.81 -11.38
C GLY A 96 15.21 6.00 -12.17
N GLY A 97 15.51 7.21 -11.71
CA GLY A 97 15.02 8.44 -12.31
C GLY A 97 15.57 9.68 -11.62
N GLU A 98 15.68 9.64 -10.29
CA GLU A 98 16.25 10.72 -9.47
C GLU A 98 17.06 10.14 -8.29
N PRO A 99 18.03 10.90 -7.74
CA PRO A 99 18.65 10.56 -6.47
C PRO A 99 17.60 10.47 -5.35
N PHE A 100 17.83 9.60 -4.38
CA PHE A 100 16.97 9.50 -3.21
C PHE A 100 17.47 10.41 -2.08
N GLU A 101 16.54 11.13 -1.45
CA GLU A 101 16.79 12.05 -0.34
C GLU A 101 15.97 11.61 0.89
N GLN A 102 16.43 11.96 2.10
CA GLN A 102 15.81 11.56 3.37
C GLN A 102 14.33 11.99 3.45
N GLU A 103 14.00 13.15 2.89
CA GLU A 103 12.65 13.70 2.82
C GLU A 103 11.69 12.78 2.05
N VAL A 104 12.19 12.05 1.05
CA VAL A 104 11.41 11.06 0.29
C VAL A 104 11.12 9.84 1.17
N ALA A 105 12.09 9.39 1.97
CA ALA A 105 11.91 8.32 2.95
C ALA A 105 10.86 8.69 3.99
N ASP A 106 10.96 9.90 4.57
CA ASP A 106 10.03 10.39 5.58
C ASP A 106 8.61 10.50 5.00
N SER A 107 8.48 11.03 3.77
CA SER A 107 7.21 11.11 3.06
C SER A 107 6.63 9.72 2.76
N CYS A 108 7.44 8.76 2.33
CA CYS A 108 7.04 7.37 2.10
C CYS A 108 6.49 6.74 3.40
N LEU A 109 7.22 6.84 4.50
CA LEU A 109 6.82 6.29 5.78
C LEU A 109 5.56 6.96 6.34
N GLN A 110 5.42 8.27 6.14
CA GLN A 110 4.22 9.01 6.54
C GLN A 110 2.98 8.60 5.72
N ASN A 111 3.12 8.45 4.40
CA ASN A 111 2.03 7.95 3.55
C ASN A 111 1.66 6.51 3.92
N PHE A 112 2.65 5.67 4.24
CA PHE A 112 2.40 4.33 4.73
C PHE A 112 1.65 4.33 6.06
N ALA A 113 2.04 5.17 7.02
CA ALA A 113 1.32 5.34 8.28
C ALA A 113 -0.13 5.79 8.07
N THR A 114 -0.40 6.70 7.12
CA THR A 114 -1.76 7.11 6.75
C THR A 114 -2.55 5.97 6.11
N ALA A 115 -1.95 5.21 5.19
CA ALA A 115 -2.60 4.06 4.55
C ALA A 115 -2.97 2.96 5.56
N LYS A 116 -2.24 2.87 6.68
CA LYS A 116 -2.58 1.94 7.78
C LYS A 116 -3.83 2.34 8.55
N GLN A 117 -4.21 3.62 8.58
CA GLN A 117 -5.39 4.10 9.33
C GLN A 117 -6.73 3.65 8.75
N ILE A 118 -6.72 2.94 7.61
CA ILE A 118 -7.91 2.21 7.12
C ILE A 118 -8.31 1.10 8.11
N PHE A 119 -7.36 0.62 8.92
CA PHE A 119 -7.53 -0.37 9.97
C PHE A 119 -7.36 0.22 11.38
#